data_AF-A0A2E1JCG9-F1
#
_entry.id   AF-A0A2E1JCG9-F1
#
_cell.length_a   1.000
_cell.length_b   1.000
_cell.length_c   1.000
_cell.angle_alpha   90.00
_cell.angle_beta   90.00
_cell.angle_gamma   90.00
#
_symmetry.space_group_name_H-M   'P 1'
#
loop_
_entity.id
_entity.type
_entity.pdbx_description
1 polymer ?
#
loop_
_entity_poly.entity_id
_entity_poly.type
_entity_poly.pdbx_seq_one_letter_code
_entity_poly.pdbx_strand_id
1 'polypeptide(L)' 'MLASMIGKHDLQVRAKLGWTDVAFFDQRGIPAANFGPGDATLAHTQEERITKPAVDSYYLVLKSLIENGL' A
#
# COMPACT_ATOMS: atom_id res chain seq x y z
N MET A 1 -0.30 11.03 11.51
CA MET A 1 -1.49 10.93 10.64
C MET A 1 -1.78 9.48 10.26
N LEU A 2 -0.90 8.82 9.50
CA LEU A 2 -1.02 7.40 9.12
C LEU A 2 -1.18 6.45 10.33
N ALA A 3 -0.33 6.58 11.35
CA ALA A 3 -0.44 5.81 12.58
C ALA A 3 -1.78 6.02 13.33
N SER A 4 -2.35 7.23 13.25
CA SER A 4 -3.66 7.51 13.86
C SER A 4 -4.80 6.87 13.09
N MET A 5 -4.72 6.81 11.75
CA MET A 5 -5.71 6.12 10.93
C MET A 5 -5.66 4.61 11.11
N ILE A 6 -4.45 4.04 11.18
CA ILE A 6 -4.26 2.62 11.48
C ILE A 6 -4.95 2.26 12.80
N GLY A 7 -4.68 3.03 13.86
CA GLY A 7 -5.28 2.79 15.18
C GLY A 7 -6.80 3.05 15.23
N LYS A 8 -7.30 4.06 14.50
CA LYS A 8 -8.74 4.39 14.48
C LYS A 8 -9.58 3.37 13.70
N HIS A 9 -9.02 2.72 12.69
CA HIS A 9 -9.75 1.83 11.79
C HIS A 9 -9.34 0.35 11.92
N ASP A 10 -8.53 0.01 12.93
CA ASP A 10 -8.02 -1.34 13.19
C ASP A 10 -7.43 -2.00 11.92
N LEU A 11 -6.63 -1.23 11.18
CA LEU A 11 -6.08 -1.69 9.91
C LEU A 11 -4.94 -2.67 10.15
N GLN A 12 -4.98 -3.84 9.51
CA GLN A 12 -3.84 -4.76 9.53
C GLN A 12 -2.65 -4.17 8.80
N VAL A 13 -1.60 -3.83 9.55
CA VAL A 13 -0.29 -3.43 9.02
C VAL A 13 0.61 -4.65 9.01
N ARG A 14 1.17 -4.97 7.84
CA ARG A 14 2.22 -5.99 7.70
C ARG A 14 3.47 -5.34 7.12
N ALA A 15 4.63 -5.75 7.62
CA ALA A 15 5.88 -5.46 6.95
C ALA A 15 5.86 -6.14 5.58
N LYS A 16 6.17 -5.39 4.52
CA LYS A 16 6.43 -5.99 3.23
C LYS A 16 7.81 -6.65 3.29
N LEU A 17 7.87 -7.93 2.93
CA LEU A 17 9.14 -8.64 2.79
C LEU A 17 9.72 -8.30 1.41
N GLY A 18 10.79 -7.49 1.39
CA GLY A 18 11.45 -7.04 0.17
C GLY A 18 11.85 -5.55 0.20
N TRP A 19 12.71 -5.14 -0.73
CA TRP A 19 13.08 -3.74 -0.88
C TRP A 19 11.95 -2.95 -1.56
N THR A 20 11.65 -1.76 -1.04
CA THR A 20 10.73 -0.80 -1.66
C THR A 20 11.36 0.59 -1.59
N ASP A 21 10.93 1.48 -2.48
CA ASP A 21 11.39 2.88 -2.48
C ASP A 21 11.06 3.62 -1.17
N VAL A 22 10.17 3.07 -0.32
CA VAL A 22 9.88 3.62 1.01
C VAL A 22 11.16 3.79 1.84
N ALA A 23 12.07 2.82 1.81
CA ALA A 23 13.35 2.93 2.53
C ALA A 23 14.24 4.03 1.94
N PHE A 24 14.19 4.24 0.63
CA PHE A 24 14.91 5.32 -0.06
C PHE A 24 14.36 6.70 0.30
N PHE A 25 13.03 6.83 0.43
CA PHE A 25 12.36 8.06 0.85
C PHE A 25 12.58 8.37 2.33
N ASP A 26 12.54 7.35 3.19
CA ASP A 26 12.80 7.47 4.63
C ASP A 26 14.21 8.02 4.91
N GLN A 27 15.22 7.52 4.19
CA GLN A 27 16.60 8.05 4.24
C GLN A 27 16.72 9.54 3.87
N ARG A 28 15.70 10.10 3.21
CA ARG A 28 15.63 11.52 2.80
C ARG A 28 14.65 12.33 3.64
N GLY A 29 14.06 11.75 4.69
CA GLY A 29 13.06 12.40 5.52
C GLY A 29 11.72 12.64 4.81
N ILE A 30 11.44 11.91 3.72
CA ILE A 30 10.20 12.02 2.96
C ILE A 30 9.22 10.95 3.47
N PRO A 31 8.05 11.33 4.00
CA PRO A 31 7.04 10.36 4.41
C PRO A 31 6.55 9.55 3.20
N ALA A 32 6.64 8.23 3.28
CA ALA A 32 6.22 7.32 2.22
C ALA A 32 5.52 6.08 2.80
N ALA A 33 4.62 5.50 2.02
CA ALA A 33 3.95 4.24 2.32
C ALA A 33 3.85 3.40 1.05
N ASN A 34 4.01 2.09 1.18
CA ASN A 34 3.74 1.16 0.09
C ASN A 34 2.25 0.77 0.13
N PHE A 35 1.51 1.11 -0.92
CA PHE A 35 0.07 0.87 -1.03
C PHE A 35 -0.26 0.24 -2.38
N GLY A 36 -0.91 -0.93 -2.35
CA GLY A 36 -1.30 -1.63 -3.57
C GLY A 36 -1.85 -3.02 -3.25
N PRO A 37 -2.72 -3.56 -4.12
CA PRO A 37 -3.27 -4.90 -3.96
C PRO A 37 -2.28 -5.98 -4.42
N GLY A 38 -2.61 -7.23 -4.11
CA GLY A 38 -1.84 -8.42 -4.54
C GLY A 38 -1.04 -9.06 -3.41
N ASP A 39 -0.69 -10.32 -3.62
CA ASP A 39 0.16 -11.07 -2.70
C ASP A 39 1.63 -10.93 -3.12
N ALA A 40 2.43 -10.30 -2.28
CA ALA A 40 3.86 -10.10 -2.55
C ALA A 40 4.65 -11.42 -2.64
N THR A 41 4.15 -12.51 -2.04
CA THR A 41 4.80 -13.83 -2.10
C THR A 41 4.64 -14.51 -3.46
N LEU A 42 3.68 -14.06 -4.28
CA LEU A 42 3.43 -14.56 -5.63
C LEU A 42 4.07 -13.69 -6.72
N ALA A 43 4.64 -12.53 -6.37
CA ALA A 43 5.29 -11.64 -7.32
C ALA A 43 6.47 -12.34 -8.01
N HIS A 44 6.60 -12.14 -9.32
CA HIS A 44 7.62 -12.76 -10.18
C HIS A 44 7.57 -14.30 -10.21
N THR A 45 6.42 -14.89 -9.91
CA THR A 45 6.16 -16.33 -10.06
C THR A 45 5.18 -16.57 -11.21
N GLN A 46 5.04 -17.83 -11.65
CA GLN A 46 4.02 -18.19 -12.65
C GLN A 46 2.59 -17.98 -12.13
N GLU A 47 2.40 -17.97 -10.81
CA GLU A 47 1.10 -17.79 -10.15
C GLU A 47 0.81 -16.31 -9.84
N GLU A 48 1.60 -15.37 -10.37
CA GLU A 48 1.34 -13.95 -10.19
C GLU A 48 -0.02 -13.56 -10.78
N ARG A 49 -0.95 -13.22 -9.90
CA ARG A 49 -2.33 -12.91 -10.27
C ARG A 49 -2.97 -11.98 -9.27
N ILE A 50 -3.98 -11.27 -9.75
CA ILE A 50 -4.81 -10.39 -8.95
C ILE A 50 -6.25 -10.44 -9.44
N THR A 51 -7.19 -10.13 -8.56
CA THR A 51 -8.60 -10.02 -8.93
C THR A 51 -8.93 -8.60 -9.35
N LYS A 52 -9.79 -8.45 -10.35
CA LYS A 52 -10.29 -7.14 -10.78
C LYS A 52 -10.94 -6.33 -9.63
N PRO A 53 -11.79 -6.91 -8.76
CA PRO A 53 -12.35 -6.19 -7.61
C PRO A 53 -11.29 -5.61 -6.67
N ALA A 54 -10.15 -6.30 -6.48
CA ALA A 54 -9.06 -5.79 -5.66
C ALA A 54 -8.40 -4.57 -6.31
N VAL A 55 -8.15 -4.61 -7.61
CA VAL A 55 -7.61 -3.46 -8.36
C VAL A 55 -8.55 -2.27 -8.28
N ASP A 56 -9.84 -2.47 -8.56
CA ASP A 56 -10.85 -1.41 -8.57
C ASP A 56 -10.98 -0.75 -7.19
N SER A 57 -10.95 -1.55 -6.11
CA SER A 57 -11.06 -1.04 -4.73
C SER A 57 -9.87 -0.15 -4.35
N TYR A 58 -8.64 -0.55 -4.69
CA TYR A 58 -7.44 0.24 -4.40
C TYR A 58 -7.37 1.51 -5.26
N TYR A 59 -7.81 1.43 -6.52
CA TYR A 59 -7.93 2.60 -7.38
C TYR A 59 -8.87 3.64 -6.76
N LEU A 60 -10.04 3.24 -6.26
CA LEU A 60 -10.99 4.16 -5.64
C LEU A 60 -10.42 4.84 -4.38
N VAL A 61 -9.68 4.10 -3.56
CA VAL A 61 -9.00 4.67 -2.37
C VAL A 61 -7.96 5.70 -2.80
N LEU A 62 -7.09 5.36 -3.76
CA LEU A 62 -6.05 6.27 -4.23
C LEU A 62 -6.66 7.52 -4.90
N LYS A 63 -7.71 7.34 -5.70
CA LYS A 63 -8.45 8.44 -6.32
C LYS A 63 -9.04 9.36 -5.26
N SER A 64 -9.74 8.81 -4.26
CA SER A 64 -10.31 9.60 -3.17
C SER A 64 -9.25 10.37 -2.39
N LEU A 65 -8.10 9.74 -2.13
CA LEU A 65 -6.98 10.38 -1.44
C LEU A 65 -6.41 11.58 -2.22
N ILE A 66 -6.26 11.45 -3.54
CA ILE A 66 -5.74 12.51 -4.40
C ILE A 66 -6.77 13.65 -4.54
N GLU A 67 -8.04 13.31 -4.69
CA GLU A 67 -9.11 14.30 -4.92
C GLU A 67 -9.53 15.03 -3.64
N ASN A 68 -9.56 14.32 -2.50
CA ASN A 68 -10.16 14.81 -1.26
C ASN A 68 -9.16 14.94 -0.10
N GLY A 69 -7.92 14.47 -0.26
CA GLY A 69 -6.96 14.38 0.84
C GLY A 69 -7.26 13.25 1.83
N LEU A 70 -6.60 13.32 2.99
CA LEU A 70 -6.83 12.43 4.15
C LEU A 70 -7.86 13.03 5.09
#